data_AF-A0A7C4Z914-F1
#
_entry.id   AF-A0A7C4Z914-F1
#
_cell.length_a   1.000
_cell.length_b   1.000
_cell.length_c   1.000
_cell.angle_alpha   90.00
_cell.angle_beta   90.00
_cell.angle_gamma   90.00
#
_symmetry.space_group_name_H-M   'P 1'
#
loop_
_entity.id
_entity.type
_entity.pdbx_description
1 polymer ?
#
loop_
_entity_poly.entity_id
_entity_poly.type
_entity_poly.pdbx_seq_one_letter_code
_entity_poly.pdbx_strand_id
1 'polypeptide(L)' 'MSQRQAELLRLRDLLDHMETSLDQLDWTDDPHSIHYLAETILRDLEVSRRVCMQVHRRAKLAVVN' A
#
# COMPACT_ATOMS: atom_id res chain seq x y z
N MET A 1 6.96 7.90 18.44
CA MET A 1 6.34 8.29 17.16
C MET A 1 4.84 8.48 17.36
N SER A 2 4.22 9.44 16.67
CA SER A 2 2.76 9.58 16.68
C SER A 2 2.09 8.51 15.80
N GLN A 3 0.81 8.22 16.06
CA GLN A 3 0.03 7.28 15.25
C GLN A 3 0.00 7.69 13.77
N ARG A 4 -0.06 9.00 13.49
CA ARG A 4 0.04 9.55 12.13
C ARG A 4 1.38 9.23 11.47
N GLN A 5 2.50 9.36 12.19
CA GLN A 5 3.82 9.05 11.65
C GLN A 5 3.94 7.56 11.31
N ALA A 6 3.41 6.68 12.15
CA ALA A 6 3.41 5.24 11.89
C ALA A 6 2.57 4.87 10.65
N GLU A 7 1.43 5.53 10.44
CA GLU A 7 0.60 5.31 9.26
C GLU A 7 1.23 5.81 7.97
N LEU A 8 1.87 6.98 8.01
CA LEU A 8 2.58 7.53 6.86
C LEU A 8 3.80 6.68 6.49
N LEU A 9 4.54 6.19 7.49
CA LEU A 9 5.66 5.28 7.25
C LEU A 9 5.15 3.99 6.61
N ARG A 10 4.11 3.37 7.17
CA ARG A 10 3.51 2.16 6.61
C ARG A 10 3.00 2.36 5.18
N LEU A 11 2.38 3.50 4.89
CA LEU A 11 1.91 3.81 3.55
C LEU A 11 3.09 3.92 2.58
N ARG A 12 4.17 4.58 2.99
CA ARG A 12 5.39 4.66 2.17
C ARG A 12 5.98 3.27 1.91
N ASP A 13 6.15 2.46 2.95
CA ASP A 13 6.72 1.11 2.81
C ASP A 13 5.92 0.24 1.83
N LEU A 14 4.58 0.40 1.81
CA LEU A 14 3.71 -0.29 0.84
C LEU A 14 3.89 0.22 -0.59
N LEU A 15 4.05 1.53 -0.78
CA LEU A 15 4.30 2.12 -2.10
C LEU A 15 5.66 1.67 -2.63
N ASP A 16 6.70 1.70 -1.81
CA ASP A 16 8.06 1.26 -2.16
C ASP A 16 8.08 -0.26 -2.51
N HIS A 17 7.28 -1.07 -1.80
CA HIS A 17 7.14 -2.50 -2.10
C HIS A 17 6.38 -2.76 -3.41
N MET A 18 5.32 -2.00 -3.71
CA MET A 18 4.62 -2.10 -4.99
C MET A 18 5.48 -1.66 -6.17
N GLU A 19 6.27 -0.59 -6.03
CA GLU A 19 7.24 -0.16 -7.03
C GLU A 19 8.23 -1.30 -7.33
N THR A 20 8.82 -1.87 -6.28
CA THR A 20 9.74 -3.03 -6.42
C THR A 20 9.07 -4.23 -7.09
N SER A 21 7.79 -4.49 -6.80
CA SER A 21 7.04 -5.62 -7.38
C SER A 21 6.69 -5.40 -8.85
N LEU A 22 6.40 -4.15 -9.24
CA LEU A 22 6.16 -3.75 -10.62
C LEU A 22 7.45 -3.83 -11.44
N ASP A 23 8.55 -3.33 -10.89
CA ASP A 23 9.89 -3.47 -11.46
C ASP A 23 10.21 -4.96 -11.71
N GLN A 24 9.94 -5.83 -10.74
CA GLN A 24 10.15 -7.27 -10.91
C GLN A 24 9.32 -7.88 -12.04
N LEU A 25 8.11 -7.39 -12.31
CA LEU A 25 7.27 -7.88 -13.40
C LEU A 25 7.90 -7.61 -14.78
N ASP A 26 8.66 -6.53 -14.94
CA ASP A 26 9.24 -6.14 -16.25
C ASP A 26 10.27 -7.13 -16.78
N TRP A 27 10.88 -7.93 -15.91
CA TRP A 27 11.90 -8.93 -16.27
C TRP A 27 11.57 -10.36 -15.80
N THR A 28 10.34 -10.60 -15.33
CA THR A 28 9.90 -11.94 -14.93
C THR A 28 9.19 -12.64 -16.07
N ASP A 29 9.73 -13.77 -16.53
CA ASP A 29 9.11 -14.60 -17.57
C ASP A 29 8.32 -15.80 -17.02
N ASP A 30 8.55 -16.17 -15.76
CA ASP A 30 7.88 -17.32 -15.13
C ASP A 30 6.40 -16.99 -14.81
N PRO A 31 5.42 -17.72 -15.38
CA PRO A 31 4.00 -17.43 -15.18
C PRO A 31 3.54 -17.49 -13.72
N HIS A 32 4.14 -18.36 -12.91
CA HIS A 32 3.83 -18.46 -11.48
C HIS A 32 4.29 -17.23 -10.71
N SER A 33 5.50 -16.76 -11.01
CA SER A 33 6.08 -15.54 -10.44
C SER A 33 5.31 -14.30 -10.88
N ILE A 34 4.93 -14.19 -12.15
CA ILE A 34 4.06 -13.10 -12.65
C ILE A 34 2.75 -13.06 -11.87
N HIS A 35 2.08 -14.21 -11.74
CA HIS A 35 0.81 -14.29 -11.01
C HIS A 35 0.98 -13.90 -9.53
N TYR A 36 2.04 -14.39 -8.89
CA TYR A 36 2.35 -14.06 -7.50
C TYR A 36 2.60 -12.55 -7.29
N LEU A 37 3.38 -11.92 -8.18
CA LEU A 37 3.66 -10.48 -8.12
C LEU A 37 2.39 -9.66 -8.35
N ALA A 38 1.55 -10.05 -9.30
CA ALA A 38 0.26 -9.39 -9.53
C ALA A 38 -0.66 -9.47 -8.28
N GLU A 39 -0.79 -10.65 -7.67
CA GLU A 39 -1.56 -10.82 -6.42
C GLU A 39 -0.98 -10.02 -5.25
N THR A 40 0.35 -9.89 -5.21
CA THR A 40 1.06 -9.09 -4.21
C THR A 40 0.72 -7.60 -4.36
N ILE A 41 0.82 -7.07 -5.58
CA ILE A 41 0.48 -5.67 -5.89
C ILE A 41 -0.98 -5.38 -5.54
N LEU A 42 -1.92 -6.26 -5.89
CA LEU A 42 -3.34 -6.09 -5.56
C LEU A 42 -3.58 -6.06 -4.05
N ARG A 43 -2.87 -6.91 -3.30
CA ARG A 43 -2.95 -6.92 -1.84
C ARG A 43 -2.43 -5.62 -1.25
N ASP A 44 -1.28 -5.13 -1.70
CA ASP A 44 -0.67 -3.91 -1.19
C ASP A 44 -1.52 -2.68 -1.52
N LEU A 45 -2.16 -2.66 -2.69
CA LEU A 45 -3.13 -1.63 -3.07
C LEU A 45 -4.35 -1.61 -2.12
N GLU A 46 -4.89 -2.77 -1.76
CA GLU A 46 -6.00 -2.84 -0.80
C GLU A 46 -5.56 -2.41 0.62
N VAL A 47 -4.34 -2.75 1.04
CA VAL A 47 -3.81 -2.30 2.34
C VAL A 47 -3.61 -0.78 2.34
N SER A 48 -3.02 -0.21 1.28
CA SER A 48 -2.81 1.24 1.18
C SER A 48 -4.13 2.00 1.17
N ARG A 49 -5.14 1.49 0.46
CA ARG A 49 -6.52 2.01 0.49
C ARG A 49 -7.10 2.03 1.91
N ARG A 50 -6.91 0.97 2.69
CA ARG A 50 -7.38 0.92 4.10
C ARG A 50 -6.71 1.97 4.98
N VAL A 51 -5.40 2.18 4.82
CA VAL A 51 -4.67 3.23 5.56
C VAL A 51 -5.22 4.61 5.19
N CYS A 52 -5.40 4.90 3.90
CA CYS A 52 -5.99 6.15 3.44
C CYS A 52 -7.42 6.36 3.98
N MET A 53 -8.24 5.31 4.03
CA MET A 53 -9.58 5.37 4.63
C MET A 53 -9.54 5.69 6.13
N GLN A 54 -8.57 5.16 6.87
CA GLN A 54 -8.41 5.46 8.29
C GLN A 54 -8.04 6.93 8.50
N VAL A 55 -7.11 7.46 7.70
CA VAL A 55 -6.73 8.88 7.69
C VAL A 55 -7.95 9.75 7.35
N HIS A 56 -8.70 9.40 6.29
CA HIS A 56 -9.91 10.12 5.90
C HIS A 56 -10.96 10.12 7.01
N ARG A 57 -11.20 8.97 7.66
CA ARG A 57 -12.16 8.87 8.78
C ARG A 57 -11.76 9.78 9.94
N ARG A 58 -10.47 9.83 10.30
CA ARG A 58 -9.98 10.73 11.35
C ARG A 58 -10.12 12.20 10.98
N ALA A 59 -9.78 12.56 9.74
CA ALA A 59 -9.95 13.92 9.24
C ALA A 59 -11.43 14.34 9.31
N LYS A 60 -12.35 13.46 8.92
CA LYS A 60 -13.79 13.72 9.01
C LYS A 60 -14.26 13.93 10.46
N LEU A 61 -13.79 13.13 11.41
CA LEU A 61 -14.14 13.29 12.83
C LEU A 61 -13.58 14.60 13.43
N ALA A 62 -12.40 15.03 13.00
CA ALA A 62 -11.80 16.28 13.46
C ALA A 62 -12.50 17.56 12.95
N VAL A 63 -13.32 17.45 11.90
CA VAL A 63 -14.10 18.59 11.34
C VAL A 63 -15.49 18.71 11.98
N VAL A 64 -15.99 17.62 12.61
CA VAL A 64 -17.34 17.57 13.19
C VAL A 64 -17.36 17.95 14.68
N ASN A 65 -16.21 17.91 15.35
CA ASN A 65 -15.98 18.45 16.70
C ASN A 65 -15.39 19.86 16.62
#